data_AF-A0A7J7NQJ8-F1
#
_entry.id   AF-A0A7J7NQJ8-F1
#
_cell.length_a   1.000
_cell.length_b   1.000
_cell.length_c   1.000
_cell.angle_alpha   90.00
_cell.angle_beta   90.00
_cell.angle_gamma   90.00
#
_symmetry.space_group_name_H-M   'P 1'
#
loop_
_entity.id
_entity.type
_entity.pdbx_description
1 polymer ?
#
loop_
_entity_poly.entity_id
_entity_poly.type
_entity_poly.pdbx_seq_one_letter_code
_entity_poly.pdbx_strand_id
1 'polypeptide(L)'
;MGNEKGDAYTKIDLDAIGIPHGADHMGCKIILTTLSMDVCRDMKTNQEFKLNVLNEEEAWLMYSQNISNVIDSVGARVLAREVAKELGGLPLAIKTLATFMRRKTRIELWMNALCELQKPAPV
;
A
#
# COMPACT_ATOMS: atom_id res chain seq x y z
N MET A 1 -21.06 -32.60 1.54
CA MET A 1 -20.02 -31.76 2.17
C MET A 1 -19.42 -30.91 1.07
N GLY A 2 -20.01 -29.74 0.81
CA GLY A 2 -19.56 -28.82 -0.23
C GLY A 2 -18.46 -27.94 0.36
N ASN A 3 -17.25 -28.05 -0.18
CA ASN A 3 -16.15 -27.21 0.22
C ASN A 3 -16.14 -26.03 -0.73
N GLU A 4 -16.73 -24.93 -0.29
CA GLU A 4 -16.74 -23.64 -0.95
C GLU A 4 -15.29 -23.11 -0.96
N LYS A 5 -14.52 -23.49 -1.98
CA LYS A 5 -13.16 -22.99 -2.17
C LYS A 5 -13.23 -21.57 -2.72
N GLY A 6 -13.15 -20.58 -1.83
CA GLY A 6 -12.77 -19.22 -2.22
C GLY A 6 -11.40 -19.23 -2.89
N ASP A 7 -11.34 -18.70 -4.10
CA ASP A 7 -10.16 -18.37 -4.91
C ASP A 7 -9.00 -19.39 -4.91
N ALA A 8 -9.22 -20.54 -5.56
CA ALA A 8 -8.14 -21.42 -5.96
C ALA A 8 -7.41 -20.81 -7.18
N TYR A 9 -6.33 -20.07 -6.94
CA TYR A 9 -5.44 -19.63 -8.01
C TYR A 9 -4.86 -20.85 -8.74
N THR A 10 -5.12 -20.94 -10.04
CA THR A 10 -4.53 -21.98 -10.90
C THR A 10 -3.21 -21.47 -11.44
N LYS A 11 -2.19 -22.33 -11.49
CA LYS A 11 -0.88 -22.00 -12.07
C LYS A 11 -1.06 -21.44 -13.49
N ILE A 12 -0.49 -20.27 -13.74
CA ILE A 12 -0.48 -19.65 -15.07
C ILE A 12 0.61 -20.34 -15.92
N ASP A 13 0.22 -20.83 -17.08
CA ASP A 13 1.15 -21.32 -18.09
C ASP A 13 1.59 -20.14 -18.96
N LEU A 14 2.85 -19.72 -18.79
CA LEU A 14 3.43 -18.59 -19.50
C LEU A 14 3.59 -18.86 -21.00
N ASP A 15 3.84 -20.11 -21.39
CA ASP A 15 3.95 -20.51 -22.81
C ASP A 15 2.59 -20.42 -23.49
N ALA A 16 1.54 -20.91 -22.83
CA ALA A 16 0.17 -20.89 -23.38
C ALA A 16 -0.34 -19.47 -23.66
N ILE A 17 0.10 -18.48 -22.89
CA ILE A 17 -0.25 -17.07 -23.09
C ILE A 17 0.80 -16.30 -23.91
N GLY A 18 1.82 -16.98 -24.42
CA GLY A 18 2.84 -16.41 -25.30
C GLY A 18 3.78 -15.42 -24.61
N ILE A 19 3.98 -15.52 -23.30
CA ILE A 19 4.96 -14.68 -22.60
C ILE A 19 6.36 -15.31 -22.72
N PRO A 20 7.31 -14.64 -23.39
CA PRO A 20 8.68 -15.12 -23.52
C PRO A 20 9.36 -15.17 -22.15
N HIS A 21 9.94 -16.32 -21.79
CA HIS A 21 10.59 -16.53 -20.50
C HIS A 21 11.71 -17.59 -20.58
N GLY A 22 12.54 -17.68 -19.55
CA GLY A 22 13.63 -18.65 -19.49
C GLY A 22 14.95 -18.14 -20.10
N ALA A 23 15.90 -19.06 -20.30
CA ALA A 23 17.29 -18.74 -20.66
C ALA A 23 17.43 -18.06 -22.03
N ASP A 24 16.49 -18.29 -22.94
CA ASP A 24 16.48 -17.67 -24.27
C ASP A 24 15.95 -16.21 -24.23
N HIS A 25 15.43 -15.79 -23.07
CA HIS A 25 14.78 -14.49 -22.86
C HIS A 25 15.30 -13.76 -21.61
N MET A 26 16.61 -13.86 -21.33
CA MET A 26 17.26 -13.26 -20.15
C MET A 26 17.14 -11.73 -20.02
N GLY A 27 16.70 -11.03 -21.08
CA GLY A 27 16.38 -9.60 -21.05
C GLY A 27 14.98 -9.28 -20.48
N CYS A 28 14.11 -10.28 -20.35
CA CYS A 28 12.73 -10.12 -19.88
C CYS A 28 12.62 -10.50 -18.40
N LYS A 29 11.96 -9.65 -17.60
CA LYS A 29 11.64 -9.92 -16.20
C LYS A 29 10.12 -9.98 -16.01
N ILE A 30 9.66 -10.99 -15.30
CA ILE A 30 8.25 -11.17 -14.97
C ILE A 30 8.06 -10.87 -13.49
N ILE A 31 7.09 -10.00 -13.18
CA ILE A 31 6.72 -9.67 -11.81
C ILE A 31 5.31 -10.22 -11.57
N LEU A 32 5.20 -11.12 -10.60
CA LEU A 32 3.93 -11.65 -10.13
C LEU A 32 3.52 -10.90 -8.86
N THR A 33 2.30 -10.38 -8.83
CA THR A 33 1.69 -9.79 -7.63
C THR A 33 0.54 -10.67 -7.17
N THR A 34 0.56 -11.05 -5.88
CA THR A 34 -0.46 -11.93 -5.28
C THR A 34 -0.57 -11.62 -3.79
N LEU A 35 -1.74 -11.90 -3.22
CA LEU A 35 -1.98 -11.85 -1.77
C LEU A 35 -1.53 -13.12 -1.04
N SER A 36 -1.19 -14.18 -1.77
CA SER A 36 -0.76 -15.47 -1.22
C SER A 36 0.64 -15.82 -1.68
N MET A 37 1.56 -15.99 -0.72
CA MET A 37 2.92 -16.44 -0.98
C MET A 37 2.96 -17.86 -1.55
N ASP A 38 1.97 -18.69 -1.26
CA ASP A 38 1.91 -20.05 -1.80
C ASP A 38 1.71 -20.04 -3.31
N VAL A 39 0.98 -19.04 -3.83
CA VAL A 39 0.85 -18.85 -5.29
C VAL A 39 2.20 -18.52 -5.94
N CYS A 40 3.07 -17.72 -5.29
CA CYS A 40 4.43 -17.47 -5.80
C CYS A 40 5.24 -18.78 -5.90
N ARG A 41 5.14 -19.62 -4.87
CA ARG A 41 5.84 -20.92 -4.79
C ARG A 41 5.33 -21.90 -5.83
N ASP A 42 4.01 -21.99 -6.00
CA ASP A 42 3.37 -22.83 -7.01
C ASP A 42 3.74 -22.39 -8.43
N MET A 43 3.90 -21.08 -8.63
CA MET A 43 4.40 -20.48 -9.87
C MET A 43 5.92 -20.63 -10.06
N LYS A 44 6.64 -21.18 -9.08
CA LYS A 44 8.10 -21.40 -9.10
C LYS A 44 8.91 -20.11 -9.39
N THR A 45 8.50 -18.99 -8.80
CA THR A 45 9.19 -17.69 -8.96
C THR A 45 10.65 -17.76 -8.50
N ASN A 46 11.56 -17.05 -9.19
CA ASN A 46 12.98 -17.05 -8.85
C ASN A 46 13.28 -16.31 -7.53
N GLN A 47 12.49 -15.29 -7.21
CA GLN A 47 12.65 -14.48 -6.01
C GLN A 47 11.28 -14.12 -5.44
N GLU A 48 11.15 -14.21 -4.13
CA GLU A 48 9.93 -13.88 -3.41
C GLU A 48 10.13 -12.61 -2.59
N PHE A 49 9.17 -11.68 -2.68
CA PHE A 49 9.18 -10.44 -1.92
C PHE A 49 7.85 -10.27 -1.19
N LYS A 50 7.89 -10.34 0.14
CA LYS A 50 6.72 -10.01 0.95
C LYS A 50 6.58 -8.50 1.06
N LEU A 51 5.52 -7.95 0.47
CA LEU A 51 5.15 -6.55 0.67
C LEU A 51 4.46 -6.41 2.04
N ASN A 52 5.14 -5.77 2.98
CA ASN A 52 4.54 -5.35 4.24
C ASN A 52 3.95 -3.94 4.08
N VAL A 53 3.15 -3.50 5.05
CA VAL A 53 2.82 -2.08 5.19
C VAL A 53 4.09 -1.27 5.42
N LEU A 54 4.04 0.01 5.08
CA LEU A 54 5.14 0.94 5.35
C LEU A 54 5.35 1.08 6.85
N ASN A 55 6.61 1.17 7.28
CA ASN A 55 6.89 1.55 8.66
C ASN A 55 6.53 3.03 8.89
N GLU A 56 6.55 3.47 10.16
CA GLU A 56 6.15 4.85 10.51
C GLU A 56 6.96 5.93 9.78
N GLU A 57 8.26 5.70 9.56
CA GLU A 57 9.16 6.65 8.91
C GLU A 57 8.91 6.71 7.40
N GLU A 58 8.75 5.56 6.76
CA GLU A 58 8.36 5.44 5.35
C GLU A 58 6.99 6.04 5.09
N ALA A 59 6.02 5.77 5.97
CA ALA A 59 4.68 6.33 5.91
C ALA A 59 4.70 7.85 6.05
N TRP A 60 5.45 8.37 7.01
CA TRP A 60 5.65 9.82 7.18
C TRP A 60 6.34 10.46 5.98
N LEU A 61 7.39 9.83 5.43
CA LEU A 61 8.09 10.33 4.25
C LEU A 61 7.12 10.41 3.06
N MET A 62 6.37 9.34 2.81
CA MET A 62 5.37 9.32 1.74
C MET A 62 4.27 10.36 1.97
N TYR A 63 3.75 10.49 3.19
CA TYR A 63 2.70 11.45 3.52
C TYR A 63 3.18 12.90 3.34
N SER A 64 4.33 13.24 3.94
CA SER A 64 4.93 14.59 3.92
C SER A 64 5.28 15.08 2.52
N GLN A 65 5.77 14.19 1.63
CA GLN A 65 6.01 14.50 0.22
C GLN A 65 4.74 14.91 -0.53
N ASN A 66 3.58 14.36 -0.15
CA ASN A 66 2.31 14.62 -0.84
C ASN A 66 1.57 15.86 -0.31
N ILE A 67 1.85 16.29 0.93
CA ILE A 67 1.20 17.46 1.56
C ILE A 67 1.99 18.76 1.46
N SER A 68 3.08 18.79 0.67
CA SER A 68 4.26 19.70 0.60
C SER A 68 4.14 21.21 0.92
N ASN A 69 2.95 21.76 1.18
CA ASN A 69 2.68 23.18 1.41
C ASN A 69 1.95 23.46 2.75
N VAL A 70 1.89 22.51 3.69
CA VAL A 70 1.14 22.66 4.97
C VAL A 70 2.05 22.72 6.21
N ILE A 71 3.36 22.54 6.03
CA ILE A 71 4.28 22.29 7.14
C ILE A 71 4.87 23.57 7.78
N ASP A 72 4.29 24.74 7.51
CA ASP A 72 4.82 26.03 8.00
C ASP A 72 4.49 26.29 9.47
N SER A 73 3.45 25.65 10.03
CA SER A 73 3.16 25.72 11.46
C SER A 73 3.56 24.43 12.18
N VAL A 74 4.20 24.58 13.35
CA VAL A 74 4.62 23.44 14.20
C VAL A 74 3.41 22.58 14.59
N GLY A 75 2.26 23.20 14.88
CA GLY A 75 1.03 22.49 15.24
C GLY A 75 0.47 21.61 14.12
N ALA A 76 0.39 22.12 12.89
CA ALA A 76 -0.10 21.33 11.75
C ALA A 76 0.84 20.16 11.42
N ARG A 77 2.16 20.33 11.60
CA ARG A 77 3.15 19.26 11.41
C ARG A 77 2.95 18.10 12.38
N VAL A 78 2.72 18.39 13.66
CA VAL A 78 2.47 17.36 14.68
C VAL A 78 1.22 16.57 14.33
N LEU A 79 0.10 17.24 14.04
CA LEU A 79 -1.14 16.56 13.66
C LEU A 79 -1.00 15.78 12.35
N ALA A 80 -0.28 16.30 11.36
CA ALA A 80 -0.03 15.58 10.11
C ALA A 80 0.75 14.28 10.34
N ARG A 81 1.67 14.27 11.31
CA ARG A 81 2.43 13.07 11.66
C ARG A 81 1.58 12.04 12.40
N GLU A 82 0.73 12.48 13.33
CA GLU A 82 -0.24 11.58 13.99
C GLU A 82 -1.24 11.00 12.98
N VAL A 83 -1.74 11.81 12.04
CA VAL A 83 -2.59 11.31 10.95
C VAL A 83 -1.86 10.25 10.12
N ALA A 84 -0.61 10.48 9.73
CA ALA A 84 0.17 9.49 8.97
C ALA A 84 0.36 8.17 9.74
N LYS A 85 0.49 8.26 11.07
CA LYS A 85 0.60 7.10 11.96
C LYS A 85 -0.70 6.30 12.04
N GLU A 86 -1.84 6.97 12.20
CA GLU A 86 -3.17 6.32 12.25
C GLU A 86 -3.54 5.59 10.94
N LEU A 87 -2.95 5.98 9.81
CA LEU A 87 -3.15 5.29 8.52
C LEU A 87 -2.45 3.93 8.44
N GLY A 88 -1.71 3.51 9.47
CA GLY A 88 -1.21 2.14 9.63
C GLY A 88 -0.23 1.69 8.54
N GLY A 89 0.46 2.62 7.89
CA GLY A 89 1.45 2.29 6.86
C GLY A 89 0.86 1.86 5.51
N LEU A 90 -0.46 1.98 5.30
CA LEU A 90 -1.10 1.56 4.05
C LEU A 90 -0.85 2.59 2.93
N PRO A 91 -0.09 2.26 1.86
CA PRO A 91 0.31 3.24 0.85
C PRO A 91 -0.87 3.95 0.17
N LEU A 92 -1.96 3.20 -0.10
CA LEU A 92 -3.15 3.74 -0.74
C LEU A 92 -3.92 4.71 0.18
N ALA A 93 -4.05 4.37 1.47
CA ALA A 93 -4.71 5.22 2.45
C ALA A 93 -3.90 6.52 2.68
N ILE A 94 -2.58 6.38 2.84
CA ILE A 94 -1.61 7.48 2.93
C ILE A 94 -1.75 8.42 1.74
N LYS A 95 -1.68 7.89 0.51
CA LYS A 95 -1.78 8.71 -0.71
C LYS A 95 -3.12 9.43 -0.81
N THR A 96 -4.20 8.72 -0.52
CA THR A 96 -5.56 9.27 -0.60
C THR A 96 -5.73 10.43 0.37
N LEU A 97 -5.41 10.22 1.65
CA LEU A 97 -5.60 11.26 2.66
C LEU A 97 -4.60 12.41 2.51
N ALA A 98 -3.34 12.13 2.17
CA ALA A 98 -2.36 13.18 1.88
C ALA A 98 -2.81 14.07 0.72
N THR A 99 -3.37 13.48 -0.34
CA THR A 99 -3.93 14.23 -1.48
C THR A 99 -5.12 15.09 -1.05
N PHE A 100 -6.02 14.53 -0.23
CA PHE A 100 -7.18 15.25 0.30
C PHE A 100 -6.79 16.43 1.20
N MET A 101 -5.78 16.22 2.04
CA MET A 101 -5.25 17.21 2.99
C MET A 101 -4.28 18.21 2.34
N ARG A 102 -3.93 18.00 1.07
CA ARG A 102 -3.02 18.89 0.33
C ARG A 102 -3.57 20.31 0.31
N ARG A 103 -2.74 21.29 0.72
CA ARG A 103 -3.07 22.72 0.84
C ARG A 103 -4.10 23.08 1.93
N LYS A 104 -4.50 22.16 2.81
CA LYS A 104 -5.37 22.48 3.95
C LYS A 104 -4.54 23.11 5.06
N THR A 105 -4.60 24.42 5.22
CA THR A 105 -3.79 25.15 6.21
C THR A 105 -4.46 25.30 7.58
N ARG A 106 -5.78 25.13 7.68
CA ARG A 106 -6.54 25.24 8.93
C ARG A 106 -6.27 24.04 9.84
N ILE A 107 -5.79 24.29 11.05
CA ILE A 107 -5.47 23.25 12.05
C ILE A 107 -6.68 22.39 12.42
N GLU A 108 -7.87 22.99 12.47
CA GLU A 108 -9.14 22.30 12.76
C GLU A 108 -9.42 21.14 11.78
N LEU A 109 -9.04 21.28 10.51
CA LEU A 109 -9.23 20.23 9.51
C LEU A 109 -8.33 19.02 9.80
N TRP A 110 -7.13 19.25 10.34
CA TRP A 110 -6.21 18.19 10.74
C TRP A 110 -6.67 17.49 12.00
N MET A 111 -7.18 18.25 12.99
CA MET A 111 -7.81 17.68 14.19
C MET A 111 -9.02 16.81 13.83
N ASN A 112 -9.87 17.29 12.92
CA ASN A 112 -11.02 16.54 12.46
C ASN A 112 -10.60 15.26 11.73
N ALA A 113 -9.65 15.34 10.81
CA ALA A 113 -9.13 14.15 10.11
C ALA A 113 -8.59 13.10 11.08
N LEU A 114 -7.83 13.52 12.09
CA LEU A 114 -7.32 12.63 13.13
C LEU A 114 -8.46 12.01 13.94
N CYS A 115 -9.43 12.81 14.37
CA CYS A 115 -10.58 12.33 15.13
C CYS A 115 -11.42 11.32 14.35
N GLU A 116 -11.65 11.55 13.04
CA GLU A 116 -12.36 10.60 12.18
C GLU A 116 -11.61 9.26 12.05
N LEU A 117 -10.27 9.29 11.92
CA LEU A 117 -9.47 8.06 11.83
C LEU A 117 -9.45 7.25 13.12
N GLN A 118 -9.55 7.93 14.28
CA GLN A 118 -9.57 7.29 15.59
C GLN A 118 -10.93 6.72 15.97
N LYS A 119 -11.98 6.97 15.18
CA LYS A 119 -13.28 6.34 15.40
C LYS A 119 -13.17 4.85 15.08
N PRO A 120 -13.80 3.98 15.90
CA PRO A 120 -13.88 2.57 15.57
C PRO A 120 -14.61 2.39 14.22
N ALA A 121 -14.17 1.40 13.45
CA ALA A 121 -14.91 1.00 12.25
C ALA A 121 -16.37 0.68 12.62
N PRO A 122 -17.35 1.02 11.77
CA PRO A 122 -18.73 0.58 11.99
C PRO A 122 -18.74 -0.95 12.15
N VAL A 123 -19.33 -1.40 13.25
CA VAL A 123 -19.54 -2.83 13.56
C VAL A 123 -20.55 -3.43 12.59
#